data_AF-A0A842LQH6-F1
#
_entry.id   AF-A0A842LQH6-F1
#
_cell.length_a   1.000
_cell.length_b   1.000
_cell.length_c   1.000
_cell.angle_alpha   90.00
_cell.angle_beta   90.00
_cell.angle_gamma   90.00
#
_symmetry.space_group_name_H-M   'P 1'
#
loop_
_entity.id
_entity.type
_entity.pdbx_description
1 polymer ?
#
loop_
_entity_poly.entity_id
_entity_poly.type
_entity_poly.pdbx_seq_one_letter_code
_entity_poly.pdbx_strand_id
1 'polypeptide(L)'
;MAELRITEEEMRYISLFETLTGISPKDCFVDGENGRVVYVVKKGMAGLAIGRGGSTVERVRKALGMNVEIVEHSEDLEEFIHNLFMPVKPRRIRDVRRGGKRI
;
A
#
# COMPACT_ATOMS: atom_id res chain seq x y z
N MET A 1 -18.85 -8.81 11.60
CA MET A 1 -17.50 -8.27 11.33
C MET A 1 -17.28 -8.46 9.84
N ALA A 2 -16.87 -7.43 9.10
CA ALA A 2 -16.48 -7.64 7.71
C ALA A 2 -15.24 -8.52 7.72
N GLU A 3 -15.31 -9.67 7.05
CA GLU A 3 -14.17 -10.56 6.92
C GLU A 3 -13.27 -9.95 5.85
N LEU A 4 -12.17 -9.33 6.27
CA LEU A 4 -11.14 -8.87 5.36
C LEU A 4 -10.51 -10.11 4.73
N ARG A 5 -10.81 -10.34 3.46
CA ARG A 5 -10.26 -11.44 2.67
C ARG A 5 -9.52 -10.84 1.49
N ILE A 6 -8.33 -11.36 1.25
CA ILE A 6 -7.60 -11.07 0.03
C ILE A 6 -8.35 -11.76 -1.11
N THR A 7 -8.77 -10.98 -2.09
CA THR A 7 -9.43 -11.45 -3.31
C THR A 7 -8.43 -12.16 -4.23
N GLU A 8 -8.92 -12.95 -5.19
CA GLU A 8 -8.06 -13.60 -6.19
C GLU A 8 -7.26 -12.58 -7.02
N GLU A 9 -7.84 -11.41 -7.28
CA GLU A 9 -7.16 -10.33 -7.99
C GLU A 9 -6.01 -9.74 -7.16
N GLU A 10 -6.26 -9.45 -5.88
CA GLU A 10 -5.23 -8.97 -4.96
C GLU A 10 -4.10 -10.00 -4.80
N MET A 11 -4.42 -11.29 -4.68
CA MET A 11 -3.41 -12.36 -4.62
C MET A 11 -2.54 -12.43 -5.88
N ARG A 12 -3.14 -12.27 -7.06
CA ARG A 12 -2.40 -12.23 -8.33
C ARG A 12 -1.46 -11.03 -8.39
N TYR A 13 -1.92 -9.87 -7.91
CA TYR A 13 -1.12 -8.64 -7.89
C TYR A 13 0.01 -8.71 -6.86
N ILE A 14 -0.23 -9.29 -5.69
CA ILE A 14 0.80 -9.61 -4.70
C ILE A 14 1.90 -10.47 -5.34
N SER A 15 1.52 -11.57 -6.01
CA SER A 15 2.47 -12.49 -6.64
C SER A 15 3.29 -11.83 -7.75
N LEU A 16 2.65 -10.97 -8.56
CA LEU A 16 3.34 -10.20 -9.60
C LEU A 16 4.33 -9.21 -9.01
N PHE A 17 3.92 -8.48 -7.97
CA PHE A 17 4.77 -7.53 -7.28
C PHE A 17 6.00 -8.22 -6.67
N GLU A 18 5.80 -9.35 -5.99
CA GLU A 18 6.88 -10.19 -5.46
C GLU A 18 7.86 -10.63 -6.54
N THR A 19 7.34 -11.10 -7.68
CA THR A 19 8.16 -11.56 -8.81
C THR A 19 9.02 -10.43 -9.39
N LEU A 20 8.48 -9.23 -9.49
CA LEU A 20 9.16 -8.08 -10.10
C LEU A 20 10.08 -7.32 -9.14
N THR A 21 9.80 -7.35 -7.83
CA THR A 21 10.49 -6.55 -6.83
C THR A 21 11.36 -7.36 -5.87
N GLY A 22 11.10 -8.67 -5.75
CA GLY A 22 11.70 -9.54 -4.72
C GLY A 22 11.16 -9.27 -3.31
N ILE A 23 10.11 -8.46 -3.15
CA ILE A 23 9.57 -8.04 -1.86
C ILE A 23 8.16 -8.58 -1.70
N SER A 24 7.91 -9.23 -0.57
CA SER A 24 6.58 -9.69 -0.17
C SER A 24 5.79 -8.55 0.49
N PRO A 25 4.73 -8.03 -0.16
CA PRO A 25 3.87 -7.03 0.45
C PRO A 25 3.05 -7.66 1.58
N LYS A 26 2.78 -6.88 2.62
CA LYS A 26 1.87 -7.24 3.71
C LYS A 26 0.41 -7.25 3.26
N ASP A 27 0.06 -6.35 2.35
CA ASP A 27 -1.30 -6.18 1.86
C ASP A 27 -1.31 -5.52 0.47
N CYS A 28 -2.44 -5.65 -0.22
CA CYS A 28 -2.68 -5.09 -1.55
C CYS A 28 -4.13 -4.61 -1.61
N PHE A 29 -4.32 -3.34 -1.97
CA PHE A 29 -5.65 -2.77 -2.20
C PHE A 29 -5.79 -2.34 -3.67
N VAL A 30 -6.78 -2.89 -4.35
CA VAL A 30 -7.05 -2.59 -5.77
C VAL A 30 -8.19 -1.58 -5.87
N ASP A 31 -7.87 -0.40 -6.39
CA ASP A 31 -8.82 0.67 -6.66
C ASP A 31 -9.01 0.78 -8.17
N GLY A 32 -9.86 -0.13 -8.69
CA GLY A 32 -10.16 -0.23 -10.11
C GLY A 32 -10.83 1.04 -10.68
N GLU A 33 -11.64 1.73 -9.88
CA GLU A 33 -12.32 2.97 -10.29
C GLU A 33 -11.33 4.10 -10.56
N ASN A 34 -10.28 4.23 -9.74
CA ASN A 34 -9.23 5.24 -9.91
C ASN A 34 -8.00 4.71 -10.67
N GLY A 35 -8.05 3.48 -11.18
CA GLY A 35 -6.97 2.87 -11.95
C GLY A 35 -5.65 2.78 -11.18
N ARG A 36 -5.69 2.47 -9.89
CA ARG A 36 -4.49 2.35 -9.04
C ARG A 36 -4.49 1.11 -8.14
N VAL A 37 -3.29 0.68 -7.76
CA VAL A 37 -3.07 -0.39 -6.79
C VAL A 37 -2.13 0.14 -5.71
N VAL A 38 -2.52 -0.06 -4.45
CA VAL A 38 -1.73 0.33 -3.28
C VAL A 38 -1.13 -0.93 -2.65
N TYR A 39 0.19 -1.00 -2.62
CA TYR A 39 0.92 -2.07 -1.94
C TYR A 39 1.40 -1.60 -0.58
N VAL A 40 1.06 -2.36 0.46
CA VAL A 40 1.58 -2.15 1.81
C VAL A 40 2.80 -3.03 2.00
N VAL A 41 3.97 -2.45 2.22
CA VAL A 41 5.23 -3.18 2.43
C VAL A 41 5.74 -3.00 3.86
N LYS A 42 6.69 -3.83 4.28
CA LYS A 42 7.35 -3.64 5.59
C LYS A 42 8.12 -2.31 5.61
N LYS A 43 8.21 -1.68 6.79
CA LYS A 43 9.03 -0.49 7.02
C LYS A 43 10.45 -0.67 6.50
N GLY A 44 10.99 0.35 5.82
CA GLY A 44 12.29 0.35 5.18
C GLY A 44 12.37 -0.35 3.82
N MET A 45 11.28 -0.96 3.32
CA MET A 45 11.29 -1.66 2.04
C MET A 45 10.84 -0.79 0.86
N ALA A 46 10.22 0.37 1.08
CA ALA A 46 9.67 1.16 -0.02
C ALA A 46 10.76 1.59 -1.01
N GLY A 47 11.93 2.00 -0.54
CA GLY A 47 13.03 2.39 -1.43
C GLY A 47 13.49 1.26 -2.36
N LEU A 48 13.54 0.02 -1.85
CA LEU A 48 13.88 -1.16 -2.65
C LEU A 48 12.78 -1.50 -3.65
N ALA A 49 11.52 -1.41 -3.23
CA ALA A 49 10.36 -1.67 -4.08
C ALA A 49 10.21 -0.61 -5.19
N ILE A 50 10.54 0.64 -4.92
CA ILE A 50 10.59 1.73 -5.90
C ILE A 50 11.74 1.49 -6.89
N GLY A 51 12.91 1.09 -6.38
CA GLY A 51 14.12 0.89 -7.17
C GLY A 51 14.79 2.20 -7.59
N ARG A 52 16.01 2.10 -8.15
CA ARG A 52 16.79 3.28 -8.54
C ARG A 52 16.02 4.08 -9.60
N GLY A 53 15.76 5.36 -9.33
CA GLY A 53 15.01 6.24 -10.22
C GLY A 53 13.57 5.78 -10.50
N GLY A 54 12.98 4.95 -9.64
CA GLY A 54 11.64 4.40 -9.85
C GLY A 54 11.58 3.26 -10.88
N SER A 55 12.73 2.73 -11.31
CA SER A 55 12.78 1.70 -12.36
C SER A 55 12.02 0.41 -12.01
N THR A 56 12.01 -0.01 -10.75
CA THR A 56 11.29 -1.22 -10.31
C THR A 56 9.78 -0.97 -10.32
N VAL A 57 9.32 0.10 -9.67
CA VAL A 57 7.89 0.43 -9.62
C VAL A 57 7.31 0.73 -11.00
N GLU A 58 8.11 1.31 -11.90
CA GLU A 58 7.71 1.54 -13.29
C GLU A 58 7.45 0.24 -14.07
N ARG A 59 8.22 -0.82 -13.80
CA ARG A 59 7.95 -2.15 -14.39
C ARG A 59 6.65 -2.73 -13.87
N VAL A 60 6.40 -2.61 -12.56
CA VAL A 60 5.14 -3.07 -11.94
C VAL A 60 3.96 -2.31 -12.54
N ARG A 61 4.06 -0.98 -12.65
CA ARG A 61 3.06 -0.10 -13.27
C ARG A 61 2.72 -0.54 -14.69
N LYS A 62 3.75 -0.80 -15.52
CA LYS A 62 3.57 -1.29 -16.90
C LYS A 62 2.92 -2.67 -16.96
N ALA A 63 3.30 -3.58 -16.07
CA ALA A 63 2.76 -4.94 -16.04
C ALA A 63 1.27 -4.97 -15.61
N LEU A 64 0.88 -4.09 -14.70
CA LEU A 64 -0.51 -3.97 -14.23
C LEU A 64 -1.38 -3.08 -15.13
N GLY A 65 -0.79 -2.12 -15.85
CA GLY A 65 -1.54 -1.10 -16.56
C GLY A 65 -2.26 -0.11 -15.64
N MET A 66 -1.88 -0.06 -14.36
CA MET A 66 -2.48 0.78 -13.31
C MET A 66 -1.40 1.60 -12.62
N ASN A 67 -1.76 2.73 -12.04
CA ASN A 67 -0.87 3.46 -11.14
C ASN A 67 -0.51 2.60 -9.93
N VAL A 68 0.72 2.75 -9.42
CA VAL A 68 1.22 1.94 -8.31
C VAL A 68 1.66 2.87 -7.18
N GLU A 69 1.06 2.70 -6.02
CA GLU A 69 1.45 3.37 -4.78
C GLU A 69 2.08 2.33 -3.85
N ILE A 70 3.16 2.73 -3.16
CA ILE A 70 3.89 1.86 -2.23
C ILE A 70 3.91 2.56 -0.88
N VAL A 71 3.34 1.90 0.13
CA VAL A 71 3.16 2.45 1.46
C VAL A 71 3.88 1.57 2.47
N GLU A 72 4.70 2.18 3.33
CA GLU A 72 5.32 1.45 4.42
C GLU A 72 4.35 1.27 5.58
N HIS A 73 4.23 0.02 6.03
CA HIS A 73 3.45 -0.33 7.19
C HIS A 73 4.10 0.16 8.49
N SER A 74 3.28 0.62 9.43
CA SER A 74 3.64 0.81 10.83
C SER A 74 2.53 0.26 11.73
N GLU A 75 2.92 -0.25 12.89
CA GLU A 75 1.99 -0.59 13.98
C GLU A 75 1.50 0.68 14.70
N ASP A 76 2.26 1.78 14.61
CA ASP A 76 1.82 3.08 15.05
C ASP A 76 0.87 3.69 14.01
N LEU A 77 -0.36 3.96 14.43
CA LEU A 77 -1.40 4.49 13.55
C LEU A 77 -0.99 5.83 12.94
N GLU A 78 -0.42 6.73 13.75
CA GLU A 78 -0.11 8.08 13.30
C GLU A 78 0.97 8.04 12.22
N GLU A 79 2.02 7.23 12.43
CA GLU A 79 3.05 6.94 11.43
C GLU A 79 2.46 6.29 10.17
N PHE A 80 1.59 5.29 10.32
CA PHE A 80 0.99 4.63 9.16
C PHE A 80 0.13 5.58 8.32
N ILE A 81 -0.66 6.44 8.98
CA ILE A 81 -1.41 7.49 8.30
C ILE A 81 -0.44 8.48 7.64
N HIS A 82 0.64 8.90 8.30
CA HIS A 82 1.64 9.75 7.64
C HIS A 82 2.22 9.12 6.37
N ASN A 83 2.51 7.82 6.40
CA ASN A 83 3.03 7.09 5.24
C ASN A 83 2.02 7.04 4.09
N LEU A 84 0.73 6.82 4.40
CA LEU A 84 -0.35 6.79 3.42
C LEU A 84 -0.54 8.11 2.66
N PHE A 85 -0.27 9.24 3.29
CA PHE A 85 -0.50 10.56 2.69
C PHE A 85 0.75 11.17 2.04
N MET A 86 1.89 10.47 1.99
CA MET A 86 3.11 11.00 1.38
C MET A 86 2.89 11.43 -0.08
N PRO A 87 3.50 12.57 -0.51
CA PRO A 87 4.42 13.43 0.24
C PRO A 87 3.72 14.47 1.13
N VAL A 88 2.39 14.48 1.19
CA VAL A 88 1.60 15.45 1.94
C VAL A 88 1.59 15.07 3.42
N LYS A 89 1.86 16.06 4.29
CA LYS A 89 1.76 15.87 5.74
C LYS A 89 0.36 16.29 6.22
N PRO A 90 -0.49 15.36 6.69
CA PRO A 90 -1.76 15.72 7.31
C PRO A 90 -1.52 16.67 8.49
N ARG A 91 -2.32 17.73 8.59
CA ARG A 91 -2.15 18.79 9.62
C ARG A 91 -2.51 18.33 11.03
N ARG A 92 -3.45 17.38 11.14
CA ARG A 92 -3.95 16.87 12.43
C ARG A 92 -4.57 15.50 12.20
N ILE A 93 -4.13 14.51 12.98
CA ILE A 93 -4.73 13.18 13.05
C ILE A 93 -5.47 13.09 14.39
N ARG A 94 -6.72 12.62 14.40
CA ARG A 94 -7.52 12.44 15.62
C ARG A 94 -8.17 11.06 15.57
N ASP A 95 -7.79 10.18 16.49
CA ASP A 95 -8.51 8.92 16.72
C ASP A 95 -9.75 9.22 17.58
N VAL A 96 -10.94 9.12 16.98
CA VAL A 96 -12.21 9.41 17.66
C VAL A 96 -12.93 8.11 17.96
N ARG A 97 -13.30 7.91 19.22
CA ARG A 97 -14.09 6.75 19.66
C ARG A 97 -15.49 7.20 20.04
N ARG A 98 -16.53 6.50 19.57
CA ARG A 98 -17.92 6.72 20.00
C ARG A 98 -18.54 5.39 20.44
N GLY A 99 -19.05 5.37 21.66
CA GLY A 99 -19.69 4.17 22.23
C GLY A 99 -18.75 2.96 22.36
N GLY A 100 -17.45 3.20 22.57
CA GLY A 100 -16.44 2.12 22.66
C GLY A 100 -15.98 1.54 21.32
N LYS A 101 -16.53 2.02 20.18
CA LYS A 101 -16.07 1.67 18.83
C LYS A 101 -15.32 2.83 18.19
N ARG A 102 -14.28 2.49 17.46
CA ARG A 102 -13.48 3.41 16.65
C ARG A 102 -14.32 3.85 15.45
N ILE A 103 -14.38 5.16 15.18
CA ILE A 103 -15.06 5.73 14.00
C ILE A 103 -14.00 6.21 13.02
#